data_AF-A0A6J0YDL5-F1
#
_entry.id   AF-A0A6J0YDL5-F1
#
_cell.length_a   1.000
_cell.length_b   1.000
_cell.length_c   1.000
_cell.angle_alpha   90.00
_cell.angle_beta   90.00
_cell.angle_gamma   90.00
#
_symmetry.space_group_name_H-M   'P 1'
#
loop_
_entity.id
_entity.type
_entity.pdbx_description
1 polymer ?
#
loop_
_entity_poly.entity_id
_entity_poly.type
_entity_poly.pdbx_seq_one_letter_code
_entity_poly.pdbx_strand_id
1 'polypeptide(L)'
;MKNPEAQQDVSVSQRIRVMFYVMKPSETSFQTLEEVPDYVRKATPFFISLMLLELVVGWIRKGKPPGGLDDALTSMSAGIVSQLPRLFCRSIELTSYVYIWENYRLISLPWDSPWTWYLTFLGVDFGYYWFHRMAH
;
A
#
# COMPACT_ATOMS: atom_id res chain seq x y z
N MET A 1 -15.23 17.67 4.92
CA MET A 1 -15.96 17.19 6.12
C MET A 1 -15.91 15.68 6.10
N LYS A 2 -15.40 15.04 7.15
CA LYS A 2 -15.19 13.59 7.21
C LYS A 2 -16.56 12.91 7.35
N ASN A 3 -17.05 12.21 6.33
CA ASN A 3 -18.31 11.46 6.41
C ASN A 3 -18.10 10.30 7.43
N PRO A 4 -18.81 10.27 8.57
CA PRO A 4 -18.63 9.22 9.58
C PRO A 4 -19.08 7.83 9.08
N GLU A 5 -19.87 7.79 8.00
CA GLU A 5 -20.44 6.55 7.44
C GLU A 5 -19.43 5.71 6.61
N ALA A 6 -18.28 6.27 6.23
CA ALA A 6 -17.26 5.54 5.45
C ALA A 6 -16.48 4.49 6.28
N GLN A 7 -16.72 4.44 7.60
CA GLN A 7 -16.16 3.40 8.48
C GLN A 7 -17.21 2.31 8.73
N GLN A 8 -17.69 1.67 7.66
CA GLN A 8 -18.58 0.51 7.78
C GLN A 8 -17.84 -0.61 8.53
N ASP A 9 -18.43 -1.10 9.63
CA ASP A 9 -17.83 -2.15 10.47
C ASP A 9 -17.61 -3.42 9.65
N VAL A 10 -16.34 -3.67 9.32
CA VAL A 10 -15.94 -4.81 8.48
C VAL A 10 -16.24 -6.12 9.21
N SER A 11 -17.12 -6.93 8.63
CA SER A 11 -17.53 -8.24 9.17
C SER A 11 -16.31 -9.13 9.47
N VAL A 12 -16.36 -9.91 10.56
CA VAL A 12 -15.30 -10.86 10.95
C VAL A 12 -14.94 -11.81 9.80
N SER A 13 -15.96 -12.28 9.06
CA SER A 13 -15.76 -13.11 7.88
C SER A 13 -14.92 -12.40 6.81
N GLN A 14 -15.22 -11.13 6.55
CA GLN A 14 -14.50 -10.32 5.59
C GLN A 14 -13.04 -10.08 6.02
N ARG A 15 -12.77 -9.87 7.32
CA ARG A 15 -11.40 -9.76 7.86
C ARG A 15 -10.59 -11.03 7.60
N ILE A 16 -11.18 -12.20 7.83
CA ILE A 16 -10.52 -13.50 7.57
C ILE A 16 -10.27 -13.67 6.08
N ARG A 17 -11.26 -13.40 5.22
CA ARG A 17 -11.10 -13.55 3.76
C ARG A 17 -10.01 -12.64 3.18
N VAL A 18 -9.86 -11.42 3.70
CA VAL A 18 -8.77 -10.51 3.30
C VAL A 18 -7.39 -11.14 3.56
N MET A 19 -7.21 -11.85 4.68
CA MET A 19 -5.92 -12.49 5.01
C MET A 19 -5.55 -13.62 4.04
N PHE A 20 -6.54 -14.26 3.42
CA PHE A 20 -6.35 -15.38 2.49
C PHE A 20 -6.58 -15.00 1.02
N TYR A 21 -6.66 -13.71 0.70
CA TYR A 21 -6.94 -13.21 -0.66
C TYR A 21 -8.25 -13.75 -1.28
N VAL A 22 -9.23 -14.13 -0.45
CA VAL A 22 -10.54 -14.69 -0.88
C VAL A 22 -11.59 -13.57 -1.04
N MET A 23 -11.15 -12.37 -1.41
CA MET A 23 -12.03 -11.21 -1.57
C MET A 23 -12.46 -11.07 -3.02
N LYS A 24 -13.73 -10.74 -3.24
CA LYS A 24 -14.20 -10.43 -4.59
C LYS A 24 -13.69 -9.04 -4.97
N PRO A 25 -13.35 -8.79 -6.26
CA PRO A 25 -12.93 -7.46 -6.71
C PRO A 25 -13.92 -6.34 -6.35
N SER A 26 -15.23 -6.63 -6.36
CA SER A 26 -16.29 -5.70 -5.96
C SER A 26 -16.24 -5.28 -4.49
N GLU A 27 -15.57 -6.04 -3.63
CA GLU A 27 -15.45 -5.75 -2.19
C GLU A 27 -14.17 -4.97 -1.85
N THR A 28 -13.26 -4.79 -2.81
CA THR A 28 -11.94 -4.17 -2.62
C THR A 28 -11.61 -3.10 -3.65
N SER A 29 -12.53 -2.80 -4.56
CA SER A 29 -12.38 -1.75 -5.57
C SER A 29 -13.27 -0.57 -5.17
N PHE A 30 -12.65 0.59 -4.94
CA PHE A 30 -13.31 1.79 -4.46
C PHE A 30 -13.18 2.89 -5.51
N GLN A 31 -14.26 3.64 -5.74
CA GLN A 31 -14.25 4.70 -6.76
C GLN A 31 -13.51 5.95 -6.26
N THR A 32 -13.61 6.22 -4.96
CA THR A 32 -13.06 7.43 -4.33
C THR A 32 -12.05 7.08 -3.23
N LEU A 33 -11.15 8.00 -2.92
CA LEU A 33 -10.11 7.77 -1.92
C LEU A 33 -10.69 7.70 -0.50
N GLU A 34 -11.80 8.38 -0.26
CA GLU A 34 -12.47 8.44 1.03
C GLU A 34 -13.09 7.10 1.44
N GLU A 35 -13.46 6.27 0.46
CA GLU A 35 -13.98 4.92 0.66
C GLU A 35 -12.87 3.90 0.99
N VAL A 36 -11.62 4.20 0.60
CA VAL A 36 -10.50 3.29 0.80
C VAL A 36 -10.17 3.19 2.29
N PRO A 37 -10.23 1.99 2.89
CA PRO A 37 -9.86 1.82 4.27
C PRO A 37 -8.40 2.17 4.52
N ASP A 38 -8.10 2.86 5.62
CA ASP A 38 -6.72 3.10 6.04
C ASP A 38 -6.08 1.79 6.56
N TYR A 39 -5.49 1.04 5.62
CA TYR A 39 -4.85 -0.24 5.90
C TYR A 39 -3.63 -0.08 6.79
N VAL A 40 -2.88 1.02 6.66
CA VAL A 40 -1.69 1.29 7.49
C VAL A 40 -2.13 1.42 8.94
N ARG A 41 -3.09 2.28 9.23
CA ARG A 41 -3.62 2.46 10.59
C ARG A 41 -4.19 1.17 11.17
N LYS A 42 -4.83 0.33 10.35
CA LYS A 42 -5.34 -0.99 10.78
C LYS A 42 -4.20 -1.98 11.07
N ALA A 43 -3.12 -1.97 10.32
CA ALA A 43 -1.99 -2.89 10.46
C ALA A 43 -1.00 -2.49 11.58
N THR A 44 -0.81 -1.18 11.82
CA THR A 44 0.09 -0.64 12.86
C THR A 44 -0.03 -1.33 14.23
N PRO A 45 -1.23 -1.52 14.84
CA PRO A 45 -1.32 -2.17 16.14
C PRO A 45 -0.85 -3.64 16.13
N PHE A 46 -1.10 -4.38 15.05
CA PHE A 46 -0.61 -5.76 14.92
C PHE A 46 0.91 -5.79 14.80
N PHE A 47 1.49 -4.89 14.00
CA PHE A 47 2.93 -4.75 13.86
C PHE A 47 3.61 -4.46 15.20
N ILE A 48 3.12 -3.46 15.95
CA ILE A 48 3.65 -3.12 17.28
C ILE A 48 3.50 -4.30 18.25
N SER A 49 2.34 -4.98 18.24
CA SER A 49 2.10 -6.12 19.13
C SER A 49 3.04 -7.29 18.84
N LEU A 50 3.28 -7.61 17.56
CA LEU A 50 4.21 -8.67 17.16
C LEU A 50 5.66 -8.31 17.49
N MET A 51 6.05 -7.04 17.29
CA MET A 51 7.38 -6.55 17.68
C MET A 51 7.61 -6.65 19.19
N LEU A 52 6.64 -6.25 20.01
CA LEU A 52 6.72 -6.42 21.47
C LEU A 52 6.75 -7.88 21.88
N LEU A 53 5.94 -8.74 21.24
CA LEU A 53 5.94 -10.17 21.48
C LEU A 53 7.30 -10.79 21.18
N GLU A 54 7.94 -10.40 20.09
CA GLU A 54 9.29 -10.84 19.74
C GLU A 54 10.31 -10.44 20.83
N LEU A 55 10.24 -9.20 21.33
CA LEU A 55 11.10 -8.72 22.42
C LEU A 55 10.89 -9.54 23.71
N VAL A 56 9.64 -9.80 24.10
CA VAL A 56 9.30 -10.58 25.30
C VAL A 56 9.78 -12.02 25.16
N VAL A 57 9.50 -12.67 24.03
CA VAL A 57 9.94 -14.05 23.76
C VAL A 57 11.47 -14.13 23.72
N GLY A 58 12.15 -13.15 23.11
CA GLY A 58 13.61 -13.06 23.10
C GLY A 58 14.18 -12.94 24.52
N TRP A 59 13.57 -12.10 25.35
CA TRP A 59 13.97 -11.90 26.73
C TRP A 59 13.78 -13.17 27.58
N ILE A 60 12.63 -13.86 27.45
CA ILE A 60 12.36 -15.11 28.17
C ILE A 60 13.35 -16.22 27.76
N ARG A 61 13.67 -16.34 26.46
CA ARG A 61 14.53 -17.43 25.96
C ARG A 61 16.02 -17.21 26.23
N LYS A 62 16.51 -15.97 26.24
CA LYS A 62 17.94 -15.64 26.35
C LYS A 62 18.33 -14.86 27.62
N GLY A 63 17.35 -14.46 28.44
CA GLY A 63 17.55 -13.61 29.63
C GLY A 63 17.95 -12.17 29.31
N LYS A 64 18.05 -11.80 28.03
CA LYS A 64 18.45 -10.48 27.54
C LYS A 64 17.59 -10.12 26.32
N PRO A 65 17.26 -8.84 26.11
CA PRO A 65 16.58 -8.41 24.90
C PRO A 65 17.43 -8.80 23.66
N PRO A 66 16.79 -9.09 22.51
CA PRO A 66 17.50 -9.41 21.29
C PRO A 66 18.22 -8.17 20.74
N GLY A 67 19.55 -8.24 20.60
CA GLY A 67 20.40 -7.14 20.07
C GLY A 67 20.72 -6.05 21.09
N GLY A 68 21.80 -5.29 20.85
CA GLY A 68 22.11 -4.08 21.61
C GLY A 68 21.17 -2.92 21.25
N LEU A 69 21.05 -1.90 22.11
CA LEU A 69 20.31 -0.68 21.76
C LEU A 69 20.91 0.01 20.53
N ASP A 70 22.23 -0.07 20.39
CA ASP A 70 22.96 0.45 19.24
C ASP A 70 22.57 -0.27 17.93
N ASP A 71 22.38 -1.59 17.98
CA ASP A 71 21.93 -2.37 16.83
C ASP A 71 20.49 -2.01 16.45
N ALA A 72 19.62 -1.84 17.45
CA ALA A 72 18.23 -1.44 17.25
C ALA A 72 18.14 -0.04 16.63
N LEU A 73 18.88 0.94 17.16
CA LEU A 73 18.95 2.30 16.63
C LEU A 73 19.51 2.30 15.21
N THR A 74 20.62 1.61 14.98
CA THR A 74 21.25 1.52 13.64
C THR A 74 20.29 0.89 12.63
N SER A 75 19.59 -0.19 13.02
CA SER A 75 18.62 -0.87 12.15
C SER A 75 17.41 0.01 11.84
N MET A 76 16.88 0.75 12.82
CA MET A 76 15.78 1.70 12.61
C MET A 76 16.22 2.85 11.69
N SER A 77 17.39 3.43 11.93
CA SER A 77 17.94 4.50 11.09
C SER A 77 18.17 4.04 9.66
N ALA A 78 18.76 2.87 9.46
CA ALA A 78 18.93 2.27 8.14
C ALA A 78 17.57 2.03 7.46
N GLY A 79 16.57 1.55 8.20
CA GLY A 79 15.21 1.38 7.74
C GLY A 79 14.59 2.70 7.24
N ILE A 80 14.66 3.76 8.04
CA ILE A 80 14.14 5.09 7.66
C ILE A 80 14.85 5.61 6.42
N VAL A 81 16.18 5.58 6.39
CA VAL A 81 16.98 6.05 5.26
C VAL A 81 16.67 5.27 3.99
N SER A 82 16.46 3.95 4.08
CA SER A 82 16.11 3.11 2.92
C SER A 82 14.77 3.48 2.27
N GLN A 83 13.86 4.13 3.02
CA GLN A 83 12.56 4.56 2.51
C GLN A 83 12.60 5.93 1.82
N LEU A 84 13.59 6.78 2.13
CA LEU A 84 13.66 8.14 1.58
C LEU A 84 13.69 8.17 0.04
N PRO A 85 14.52 7.36 -0.67
CA PRO A 85 14.52 7.36 -2.13
C PRO A 85 13.18 6.92 -2.71
N ARG A 86 12.56 5.89 -2.09
CA ARG A 86 11.25 5.39 -2.51
C ARG A 86 10.19 6.48 -2.38
N LEU A 87 10.14 7.17 -1.24
CA LEU A 87 9.20 8.26 -1.01
C LEU A 87 9.41 9.39 -2.02
N PHE A 88 10.66 9.80 -2.24
CA PHE A 88 10.99 10.88 -3.16
C PHE A 88 10.61 10.55 -4.61
N CYS A 89 11.09 9.42 -5.14
CA CYS A 89 10.77 8.98 -6.50
C CYS A 89 9.27 8.79 -6.70
N ARG A 90 8.58 8.13 -5.75
CA ARG A 90 7.14 7.89 -5.85
C ARG A 90 6.33 9.19 -5.76
N SER A 91 6.78 10.16 -4.97
CA SER A 91 6.15 11.49 -4.88
C SER A 91 6.24 12.22 -6.21
N ILE A 92 7.41 12.21 -6.86
CA ILE A 92 7.59 12.80 -8.18
C ILE A 92 6.68 12.09 -9.19
N GLU A 93 6.74 10.76 -9.25
CA GLU A 93 5.92 9.96 -10.17
C GLU A 93 4.42 10.28 -10.03
N LEU A 94 3.90 10.25 -8.80
CA LEU A 94 2.49 10.52 -8.53
C LEU A 94 2.10 11.97 -8.85
N THR A 95 2.94 12.94 -8.48
CA THR A 95 2.67 14.36 -8.75
C THR A 95 2.67 14.64 -10.24
N SER A 96 3.65 14.10 -10.98
CA SER A 96 3.69 14.18 -12.44
C SER A 96 2.48 13.52 -13.09
N TYR A 97 2.07 12.34 -12.60
CA TYR A 97 0.86 11.67 -13.07
C TYR A 97 -0.39 12.54 -12.87
N VAL A 98 -0.61 13.07 -11.67
CA VAL A 98 -1.78 13.93 -11.37
C VAL A 98 -1.73 15.20 -12.21
N TYR A 99 -0.57 15.83 -12.37
CA TYR A 99 -0.42 17.01 -13.20
C TYR A 99 -0.80 16.75 -14.66
N ILE A 100 -0.30 15.65 -15.24
CA ILE A 100 -0.65 15.26 -16.62
C ILE A 100 -2.13 14.95 -16.73
N TRP A 101 -2.69 14.22 -15.76
CA TRP A 101 -4.11 13.87 -15.72
C TRP A 101 -5.02 15.10 -15.69
N GLU A 102 -4.73 16.09 -14.84
CA GLU A 102 -5.59 17.28 -14.73
C GLU A 102 -5.47 18.24 -15.91
N ASN A 103 -4.31 18.30 -16.59
CA ASN A 103 -4.07 19.29 -17.65
C ASN A 103 -4.17 18.73 -19.07
N TYR A 104 -3.90 17.43 -19.27
CA TYR A 104 -3.72 16.83 -20.60
C TYR A 104 -4.57 15.57 -20.84
N ARG A 105 -5.51 15.22 -19.95
CA ARG A 105 -6.42 14.09 -20.22
C ARG A 105 -7.30 14.39 -21.44
N LEU A 106 -7.35 13.45 -22.38
CA LEU A 106 -8.19 13.58 -23.58
C LEU A 106 -9.61 13.10 -23.33
N ILE A 107 -9.74 11.98 -22.61
CA ILE A 107 -11.02 11.34 -22.29
C ILE A 107 -10.97 10.82 -20.85
N SER A 108 -12.14 10.79 -20.20
CA SER A 108 -12.33 10.13 -18.92
C SER A 108 -13.00 8.79 -19.14
N LEU A 109 -12.35 7.71 -18.71
CA LEU A 109 -12.90 6.37 -18.81
C LEU A 109 -13.72 6.06 -17.55
N PRO A 110 -14.95 5.52 -17.68
CA PRO A 110 -15.80 5.21 -16.53
C PRO A 110 -15.18 4.09 -15.66
N TRP A 111 -15.18 4.29 -14.34
CA TRP A 111 -14.59 3.37 -13.36
C TRP A 111 -15.23 1.98 -13.34
N ASP A 112 -16.54 1.93 -13.53
CA ASP A 112 -17.39 0.74 -13.45
C ASP A 112 -17.48 -0.04 -14.78
N SER A 113 -16.82 0.44 -15.84
CA SER A 113 -16.83 -0.23 -17.14
C SER A 113 -15.69 -1.24 -17.27
N PRO A 114 -15.97 -2.51 -17.60
CA PRO A 114 -14.94 -3.51 -17.87
C PRO A 114 -13.99 -3.10 -19.01
N TRP A 115 -14.47 -2.32 -19.98
CA TRP A 115 -13.66 -1.85 -21.10
C TRP A 115 -12.53 -0.93 -20.68
N THR A 116 -12.74 -0.12 -19.64
CA THR A 116 -11.69 0.71 -19.05
C THR A 116 -10.50 -0.17 -18.65
N TRP A 117 -10.77 -1.26 -17.94
CA TRP A 117 -9.74 -2.20 -17.48
C TRP A 117 -9.03 -2.92 -18.62
N TYR A 118 -9.76 -3.39 -19.64
CA TYR A 118 -9.15 -4.03 -20.82
C TYR A 118 -8.26 -3.09 -21.63
N LEU A 119 -8.72 -1.85 -21.85
CA LEU A 119 -7.94 -0.85 -22.57
C LEU A 119 -6.69 -0.43 -21.78
N THR A 120 -6.83 -0.22 -20.46
CA THR A 120 -5.70 0.10 -19.60
C THR A 120 -4.70 -1.05 -19.55
N PHE A 121 -5.16 -2.30 -19.42
CA PHE A 121 -4.31 -3.48 -19.45
C PHE A 121 -3.46 -3.53 -20.74
N LEU A 122 -4.10 -3.44 -21.91
CA LEU A 122 -3.39 -3.49 -23.18
C LEU A 122 -2.45 -2.29 -23.38
N GLY A 123 -2.90 -1.08 -23.05
CA GLY A 123 -2.14 0.15 -23.24
C GLY A 123 -0.91 0.24 -22.34
N VAL A 124 -1.06 -0.11 -21.05
CA VAL A 124 0.05 -0.13 -20.09
C VAL A 124 1.06 -1.21 -20.47
N ASP A 125 0.61 -2.42 -20.81
CA ASP A 125 1.50 -3.51 -21.20
C ASP A 125 2.28 -3.18 -22.48
N PHE A 126 1.60 -2.58 -23.48
CA PHE A 126 2.25 -2.14 -24.71
C PHE A 126 3.31 -1.07 -24.43
N GLY A 127 2.98 -0.04 -23.63
CA GLY A 127 3.92 1.01 -23.25
C GLY A 127 5.11 0.47 -22.46
N TYR A 128 4.85 -0.43 -21.51
CA TYR A 128 5.90 -1.08 -20.73
C TYR A 128 6.83 -1.91 -21.60
N TYR A 129 6.28 -2.72 -22.52
CA TYR A 129 7.09 -3.51 -23.45
C TYR A 129 8.00 -2.63 -24.32
N TRP A 130 7.47 -1.54 -24.88
CA TRP A 130 8.28 -0.61 -25.68
C TRP A 130 9.38 0.06 -24.87
N PHE A 131 9.05 0.57 -23.68
CA PHE A 131 10.05 1.13 -22.78
C PHE A 131 11.14 0.09 -22.44
N HIS A 132 10.74 -1.12 -22.07
CA HIS A 132 11.66 -2.21 -21.75
C HIS A 132 12.58 -2.52 -22.94
N ARG A 133 12.04 -2.58 -24.16
CA ARG A 133 12.81 -2.82 -25.38
C ARG A 133 13.78 -1.69 -25.73
N MET A 134 13.41 -0.44 -25.46
CA MET A 134 14.29 0.72 -25.70
C MET A 134 15.36 0.88 -24.63
N ALA A 135 15.14 0.31 -23.43
CA ALA A 135 16.06 0.35 -22.32
C ALA A 135 17.15 -0.75 -22.37
N HIS A 136 16.94 -1.81 -23.17
CA HIS A 136 17.98 -2.77 -23.56
C HIS A 136 18.77 -2.26 -24.76
#